data_AF-A0A9X8YR57-F1
#
_entry.id   AF-A0A9X8YR57-F1
#
_cell.length_a   1.000
_cell.length_b   1.000
_cell.length_c   1.000
_cell.angle_alpha   90.00
_cell.angle_beta   90.00
_cell.angle_gamma   90.00
#
_symmetry.space_group_name_H-M   'P 1'
#
loop_
_entity.id
_entity.type
_entity.pdbx_description
1 polymer ?
#
loop_
_entity_poly.entity_id
_entity_poly.type
_entity_poly.pdbx_seq_one_letter_code
_entity_poly.pdbx_strand_id
1 'polypeptide(L)' 'MTHEPFVRPELNVDDVTVTYNNGHTAIHNASFTLSGGSICALVGVNGSGKSTLFKS' A
#
# COMPACT_ATOMS: atom_id res chain seq x y z
N MET A 1 -21.36 -20.69 22.89
CA MET A 1 -21.20 -19.51 22.03
C MET A 1 -19.71 -19.25 21.90
N THR A 2 -19.09 -19.72 20.82
CA THR A 2 -17.69 -19.40 20.49
C THR A 2 -17.71 -18.07 19.74
N HIS A 3 -17.07 -17.04 20.31
CA HIS A 3 -16.82 -15.81 19.58
C HIS A 3 -15.78 -16.11 18.50
N GLU A 4 -16.13 -15.89 17.23
CA GLU A 4 -15.15 -15.82 16.16
C GLU A 4 -14.12 -14.74 16.52
N PRO A 5 -12.81 -15.01 16.40
CA PRO A 5 -11.79 -14.02 16.71
C PRO A 5 -11.97 -12.80 15.79
N PHE A 6 -11.96 -11.60 16.38
CA PHE A 6 -11.97 -10.37 15.59
C PHE A 6 -10.64 -10.23 14.85
N VAL A 7 -10.65 -10.55 13.56
CA VAL A 7 -9.49 -10.37 12.69
C VAL A 7 -9.30 -8.88 12.44
N ARG A 8 -8.16 -8.34 12.86
CA ARG A 8 -7.75 -7.00 12.45
C ARG A 8 -7.24 -7.08 11.01
N PRO A 9 -7.89 -6.43 10.04
CA PRO A 9 -7.45 -6.50 8.65
C PRO A 9 -6.04 -5.92 8.55
N GLU A 10 -5.15 -6.66 7.90
CA GLU A 10 -3.79 -6.27 7.61
C GLU A 10 -3.66 -6.02 6.11
N LEU A 11 -2.97 -4.94 5.74
CA LEU A 11 -2.62 -4.69 4.35
C LEU A 11 -1.17 -5.14 4.15
N ASN A 12 -0.98 -6.18 3.34
CA ASN A 12 0.33 -6.62 2.91
C ASN A 12 0.55 -6.23 1.45
N VAL A 13 1.64 -5.51 1.19
CA VAL A 13 2.10 -5.13 -0.14
C VAL A 13 3.45 -5.79 -0.35
N ASP A 14 3.60 -6.55 -1.43
CA ASP A 14 4.79 -7.34 -1.72
C ASP A 14 5.24 -7.12 -3.17
N ASP A 15 6.45 -6.59 -3.32
CA ASP A 15 7.17 -6.34 -4.57
C ASP A 15 6.35 -5.64 -5.66
N VAL A 16 5.49 -4.70 -5.27
CA VAL A 16 4.59 -4.02 -6.20
C VAL A 16 5.36 -3.02 -7.06
N THR A 17 5.20 -3.14 -8.38
CA THR A 17 5.70 -2.18 -9.37
C THR A 17 4.52 -1.68 -10.20
N VAL A 18 4.45 -0.35 -10.40
CA VAL A 18 3.34 0.27 -11.15
C VAL A 18 3.90 1.14 -12.26
N THR A 19 3.58 0.77 -13.49
CA THR A 19 3.93 1.49 -14.71
C THR A 19 2.66 1.98 -15.39
N TYR A 20 2.59 3.28 -15.64
CA TYR A 20 1.50 3.88 -16.39
C TYR A 20 1.58 3.53 -17.88
N ASN A 21 0.47 3.68 -18.59
CA ASN A 21 0.38 3.38 -20.03
C ASN A 21 1.35 4.21 -20.90
N ASN A 22 1.86 5.33 -20.40
CA ASN A 22 2.88 6.15 -21.06
C ASN A 22 4.32 5.62 -20.86
N GLY A 23 4.47 4.45 -20.23
CA GLY A 23 5.77 3.83 -19.95
C GLY A 23 6.47 4.38 -18.69
N HIS A 24 5.88 5.36 -18.00
CA HIS A 24 6.46 5.90 -16.77
C HIS A 24 6.19 4.97 -15.58
N THR A 25 7.24 4.39 -15.01
CA THR A 25 7.16 3.64 -13.76
C THR A 25 7.12 4.59 -12.58
N ALA A 26 6.03 4.54 -11.80
CA ALA A 26 5.78 5.45 -10.69
C ALA A 26 6.00 4.80 -9.31
N ILE A 27 5.96 3.47 -9.23
CA ILE A 27 6.31 2.70 -8.04
C ILE A 27 7.24 1.57 -8.47
N HIS A 28 8.32 1.38 -7.73
CA HIS A 28 9.32 0.35 -7.97
C HIS A 28 9.44 -0.53 -6.73
N ASN A 29 9.13 -1.82 -6.85
CA ASN A 29 9.39 -2.85 -5.84
C ASN A 29 8.97 -2.43 -4.42
N ALA A 30 7.76 -1.89 -4.27
CA ALA A 30 7.26 -1.46 -2.97
C ALA A 30 6.80 -2.67 -2.16
N SER A 31 7.38 -2.83 -0.96
CA SER A 31 7.02 -3.88 -0.01
C SER A 31 6.83 -3.28 1.38
N PHE A 32 5.64 -3.45 1.96
CA PHE A 32 5.33 -2.99 3.32
C PHE A 32 4.09 -3.70 3.88
N THR A 33 4.00 -3.68 5.20
CA THR A 33 2.87 -4.26 5.94
C THR A 33 2.26 -3.19 6.83
N LEU A 34 0.93 -3.07 6.81
CA LEU A 34 0.17 -2.17 7.68
C LEU A 34 -0.77 -2.98 8.57
N SER A 35 -0.42 -3.07 9.85
CA SER A 35 -1.21 -3.77 10.86
C SER A 35 -2.54 -3.08 11.12
N GLY A 36 -3.61 -3.85 11.22
CA GLY A 36 -4.95 -3.32 11.49
C GLY A 36 -5.04 -2.57 12.82
N GLY A 37 -5.74 -1.44 12.81
CA GLY A 37 -5.88 -0.54 13.96
C GLY A 37 -4.76 0.50 14.10
N SER A 38 -3.90 0.63 13.10
CA SER A 38 -2.90 1.70 13.01
C SER A 38 -3.32 2.82 12.06
N ILE A 39 -2.80 4.02 12.28
CA ILE A 39 -2.86 5.13 11.33
C ILE A 39 -1.46 5.30 10.75
N CYS A 40 -1.34 5.25 9.43
CA CYS A 40 -0.09 5.44 8.71
C CYS A 40 -0.22 6.62 7.74
N ALA A 41 0.82 7.44 7.65
CA ALA A 41 0.91 8.55 6.72
C ALA A 41 1.98 8.26 5.65
N LEU A 42 1.59 8.36 4.38
CA LEU A 42 2.53 8.28 3.26
C LEU A 42 2.98 9.70 2.87
N VAL A 43 4.27 9.98 3.08
CA VAL A 43 4.86 11.32 2.84
C VAL A 43 5.91 11.26 1.73
N GLY A 44 6.13 12.39 1.06
CA GLY A 44 7.10 12.52 -0.03
C GLY A 44 6.78 13.67 -0.98
N VAL A 45 7.74 14.04 -1.82
CA VAL A 45 7.62 15.15 -2.79
C VAL A 45 6.54 14.92 -3.85
N ASN A 46 6.08 15.97 -4.53
CA ASN A 46 5.15 15.82 -5.66
C ASN A 46 5.75 14.93 -6.75
N GLY A 47 4.94 14.06 -7.34
CA GLY A 47 5.41 13.08 -8.33
C GLY A 47 6.04 11.81 -7.76
N SER A 48 6.25 11.69 -6.44
CA SER A 48 6.89 10.52 -5.81
C SER A 48 6.07 9.22 -5.79
N GLY A 49 4.98 9.12 -6.57
CA GLY A 49 4.17 7.90 -6.65
C GLY A 49 3.09 7.71 -5.56
N LYS A 50 2.95 8.61 -4.57
CA LYS A 50 1.98 8.44 -3.46
C LYS A 50 0.56 8.10 -3.90
N SER A 51 -0.03 8.91 -4.78
CA SER A 51 -1.38 8.66 -5.30
C SER A 51 -1.45 7.41 -6.18
N THR A 52 -0.34 7.02 -6.81
CA THR A 52 -0.25 5.74 -7.54
C THR A 52 -0.39 4.58 -6.57
N LEU A 53 0.35 4.61 -5.46
CA LEU A 53 0.35 3.54 -4.45
C LEU A 53 -1.04 3.30 -3.84
N PHE A 54 -1.86 4.34 -3.67
CA PHE A 54 -3.23 4.20 -3.15
C PHE A 54 -4.28 3.77 -4.17
N LYS A 55 -3.96 3.80 -5.47
CA LYS A 55 -4.90 3.45 -6.56
C LYS A 55 -4.71 2.04 -7.11
N SER A 56 -3.57 1.43 -6.80
CA SER A 56 -3.15 0.12 -7.30
C SER A 56 -3.65 -0.96 -6.34
#